data_AF-A0A1F5RIN6-F1
#
_entry.id   AF-A0A1F5RIN6-F1
#
_cell.length_a   1.000
_cell.length_b   1.000
_cell.length_c   1.000
_cell.angle_alpha   90.00
_cell.angle_beta   90.00
_cell.angle_gamma   90.00
#
_symmetry.space_group_name_H-M   'P 1'
#
loop_
_entity.id
_entity.type
_entity.pdbx_description
1 polymer ?
#
loop_
_entity_poly.entity_id
_entity_poly.type
_entity_poly.pdbx_seq_one_letter_code
_entity_poly.pdbx_strand_id
1 'polypeptide(L)'
;MASQVALKVKCPSCRKSLMDKAHKVDGQPAIGLRVDIRGKKGWLRLSPVYGSYKVESEFPIAQDALVRISCPHCQAALKSSNQCEVCGAPMVPLMLEEGGKVFICSRKGCKKHFLEFEDLNKALTKFYDTYALGGDRQQVLPGRKGPAVEEPDAKEIMASGSFLQSYCPHCKHTLINHCSLTFTVVGRGGEEGMLLLSPYLNVFTNSSTIEIPHGEEVRDLRCPHCDHSLLEKLKKCDRCGSRIAKVTVGAMHKLITFFICLRKGCTWHGISGEDTKMIMLEDSQEW
;
A
#
# COMPACT_ATOMS: atom_id res chain seq x y z
N MET A 1 9.12 -21.46 -6.54
CA MET A 1 8.14 -21.15 -7.61
C MET A 1 7.35 -19.95 -7.16
N ALA A 2 7.28 -18.86 -7.93
CA ALA A 2 6.57 -17.65 -7.51
C ALA A 2 5.07 -17.90 -7.44
N SER A 3 4.45 -17.68 -6.29
CA SER A 3 3.00 -17.77 -6.10
C SER A 3 2.31 -16.72 -6.98
N GLN A 4 1.54 -17.16 -7.96
CA GLN A 4 0.76 -16.29 -8.83
C GLN A 4 -0.52 -15.82 -8.11
N VAL A 5 -0.79 -14.52 -8.12
CA VAL A 5 -1.96 -13.93 -7.45
C VAL A 5 -3.12 -13.85 -8.44
N ALA A 6 -4.21 -14.58 -8.18
CA ALA A 6 -5.43 -14.53 -8.98
C ALA A 6 -6.43 -13.51 -8.41
N LEU A 7 -6.79 -12.52 -9.21
CA LEU A 7 -7.72 -11.47 -8.84
C LEU A 7 -9.18 -11.90 -9.02
N LYS A 8 -10.02 -11.55 -8.05
CA LYS A 8 -11.47 -11.58 -8.17
C LYS A 8 -11.99 -10.16 -8.30
N VAL A 9 -12.77 -9.88 -9.34
CA VAL A 9 -13.20 -8.52 -9.68
C VAL A 9 -14.70 -8.38 -9.87
N LYS A 10 -15.20 -7.17 -9.60
CA LYS A 10 -16.59 -6.72 -9.69
C LYS A 10 -16.68 -5.48 -10.55
N CYS A 11 -17.86 -5.24 -11.10
CA CYS A 11 -18.16 -4.01 -11.80
C CYS A 11 -18.20 -2.82 -10.83
N PRO A 12 -17.51 -1.69 -11.09
CA PRO A 12 -17.57 -0.52 -10.23
C PRO A 12 -18.97 0.12 -10.19
N SER A 13 -19.77 -0.01 -11.26
CA SER A 13 -21.10 0.61 -11.35
C SER A 13 -22.22 -0.22 -10.70
N CYS A 14 -22.27 -1.54 -10.95
CA CYS A 14 -23.36 -2.40 -10.46
C CYS A 14 -22.94 -3.42 -9.40
N ARG A 15 -21.65 -3.46 -9.03
CA ARG A 15 -21.06 -4.33 -8.00
C ARG A 15 -21.18 -5.85 -8.25
N LYS A 16 -21.81 -6.28 -9.36
CA LYS A 16 -21.87 -7.69 -9.77
C LYS A 16 -20.49 -8.21 -10.13
N SER A 17 -20.25 -9.49 -9.84
CA SER A 17 -19.00 -10.19 -10.19
C SER A 17 -18.79 -10.22 -11.70
N LEU A 18 -17.58 -9.91 -12.13
CA LEU A 18 -17.15 -10.02 -13.53
C LEU A 18 -16.48 -11.36 -13.82
N MET A 19 -16.47 -12.29 -12.86
CA MET A 19 -15.82 -13.59 -13.01
C MET A 19 -16.71 -14.56 -13.81
N ASP A 20 -16.20 -15.08 -14.92
CA ASP A 20 -16.81 -16.14 -15.73
C ASP A 20 -16.37 -17.51 -15.19
N LYS A 21 -17.27 -18.21 -14.48
CA LYS A 21 -16.98 -19.53 -13.91
C LYS A 21 -16.96 -20.65 -14.96
N ALA A 22 -17.60 -20.45 -16.10
CA ALA A 22 -17.70 -21.45 -17.16
C ALA A 22 -16.42 -21.51 -18.00
N HIS A 23 -15.67 -20.41 -18.08
CA HIS A 23 -14.45 -20.33 -18.87
C HIS A 23 -13.25 -19.96 -18.01
N LYS A 24 -12.16 -20.70 -18.19
CA LYS A 24 -10.93 -20.49 -17.43
C LYS A 24 -9.82 -19.97 -18.32
N VAL A 25 -9.11 -18.96 -17.85
CA VAL A 25 -7.85 -18.49 -18.42
C VAL A 25 -6.79 -18.61 -17.32
N ASP A 26 -5.64 -19.18 -17.65
CA ASP A 26 -4.61 -19.56 -16.65
C ASP A 26 -5.13 -20.48 -15.53
N GLY A 27 -6.06 -21.38 -15.87
CA GLY A 27 -6.63 -22.35 -14.93
C GLY A 27 -7.61 -21.75 -13.92
N GLN A 28 -7.88 -20.44 -13.98
CA GLN A 28 -8.74 -19.70 -13.07
C GLN A 28 -9.95 -19.10 -13.82
N PRO A 29 -11.10 -18.90 -13.16
CA PRO A 29 -12.26 -18.23 -13.76
C PRO A 29 -11.87 -16.90 -14.42
N ALA A 30 -12.17 -16.74 -15.71
CA ALA A 30 -11.73 -15.58 -16.47
C ALA A 30 -12.48 -14.31 -16.05
N ILE A 31 -11.90 -13.13 -16.30
CA ILE A 31 -12.63 -11.87 -16.16
C ILE A 31 -13.43 -11.64 -17.44
N GLY A 32 -14.75 -11.80 -17.36
CA GLY A 32 -15.69 -11.64 -18.46
C GLY A 32 -16.18 -10.19 -18.62
N LEU A 33 -15.99 -9.65 -19.82
CA LEU A 33 -16.26 -8.26 -20.17
C LEU A 33 -16.95 -8.17 -21.54
N ARG A 34 -17.58 -7.02 -21.81
CA ARG A 34 -18.00 -6.65 -23.17
C ARG A 34 -16.99 -5.69 -23.75
N VAL A 35 -16.71 -5.85 -25.03
CA VAL A 35 -15.81 -4.99 -25.78
C VAL A 35 -16.53 -4.41 -26.98
N ASP A 36 -16.25 -3.13 -27.27
CA ASP A 36 -16.67 -2.43 -28.47
C ASP A 36 -15.43 -1.84 -29.15
N ILE A 37 -15.21 -2.25 -30.40
CA ILE A 37 -14.13 -1.75 -31.25
C ILE A 37 -14.78 -1.21 -32.52
N ARG A 38 -14.78 0.13 -32.66
CA ARG A 38 -15.33 0.85 -33.81
C ARG A 38 -16.78 0.41 -34.14
N GLY A 39 -17.60 0.16 -33.12
CA GLY A 39 -19.00 -0.25 -33.27
C GLY A 39 -19.21 -1.77 -33.33
N LYS A 40 -18.15 -2.57 -33.51
CA LYS A 40 -18.24 -4.03 -33.42
C LYS A 40 -18.19 -4.45 -31.96
N LYS A 41 -19.31 -4.97 -31.46
CA LYS A 41 -19.48 -5.41 -30.07
C LYS A 41 -19.30 -6.93 -29.96
N GLY A 42 -18.69 -7.38 -28.87
CA GLY A 42 -18.57 -8.79 -28.53
C GLY A 42 -18.10 -9.04 -27.11
N TRP A 43 -17.74 -10.28 -26.80
CA TRP A 43 -17.16 -10.66 -25.51
C TRP A 43 -15.63 -10.54 -25.50
N LEU A 44 -15.10 -10.26 -24.31
CA LEU A 44 -13.68 -10.21 -23.98
C LEU A 44 -13.47 -10.94 -22.66
N ARG A 45 -12.48 -11.83 -22.62
CA ARG A 45 -12.05 -12.56 -21.43
C ARG A 45 -10.59 -12.26 -21.16
N LEU A 46 -10.31 -11.81 -19.94
CA LEU A 46 -8.95 -11.54 -19.49
C LEU A 46 -8.52 -12.60 -18.47
N SER A 47 -7.23 -12.89 -18.43
CA SER A 47 -6.67 -13.65 -17.31
C SER A 47 -6.94 -12.92 -15.99
N PRO A 48 -7.37 -13.64 -14.93
CA PRO A 48 -7.46 -13.07 -13.60
C PRO A 48 -6.10 -13.00 -12.90
N VAL A 49 -5.06 -13.66 -13.42
CA VAL A 49 -3.73 -13.70 -12.79
C VAL A 49 -3.03 -12.36 -12.97
N TYR A 50 -2.65 -11.72 -11.87
CA TYR A 50 -1.93 -10.46 -11.91
C TYR A 50 -0.56 -10.64 -12.59
N GLY A 51 -0.27 -9.82 -13.59
CA GLY A 51 0.91 -9.95 -14.45
C GLY A 51 0.76 -10.92 -15.63
N SER A 52 -0.37 -11.63 -15.76
CA SER A 52 -0.70 -12.36 -17.00
C SER A 52 -1.37 -11.43 -18.01
N TYR A 53 -0.95 -11.55 -19.27
CA TYR A 53 -1.48 -10.77 -20.39
C TYR A 53 -2.29 -11.61 -21.37
N LYS A 54 -2.71 -12.81 -20.95
CA LYS A 54 -3.56 -13.67 -21.77
C LYS A 54 -4.94 -13.06 -21.90
N VAL A 55 -5.41 -13.00 -23.14
CA VAL A 55 -6.68 -12.40 -23.53
C VAL A 55 -7.31 -13.28 -24.59
N GLU A 56 -8.59 -13.58 -24.39
CA GLU A 56 -9.44 -14.21 -25.39
C GLU A 56 -10.55 -13.23 -25.76
N SER A 57 -10.94 -13.21 -27.03
CA SER A 57 -11.98 -12.32 -27.51
C SER A 57 -12.79 -13.01 -28.61
N GLU A 58 -14.04 -12.59 -28.76
CA GLU A 58 -14.96 -13.14 -29.77
C GLU A 58 -14.45 -12.98 -31.20
N PHE A 59 -13.68 -11.92 -31.43
CA PHE A 59 -13.04 -11.64 -32.69
C PHE A 59 -11.61 -11.15 -32.46
N PRO A 60 -10.71 -11.28 -33.45
CA PRO A 60 -9.35 -10.77 -33.35
C PRO A 60 -9.34 -9.26 -33.08
N ILE A 61 -8.55 -8.83 -32.10
CA ILE A 61 -8.29 -7.42 -31.79
C ILE A 61 -6.92 -7.08 -32.34
N ALA A 62 -6.88 -6.13 -33.29
CA ALA A 62 -5.63 -5.68 -33.88
C ALA A 62 -4.68 -5.12 -32.81
N GLN A 63 -3.38 -5.31 -33.02
CA GLN A 63 -2.36 -4.70 -32.17
C GLN A 63 -2.53 -3.18 -32.13
N ASP A 64 -2.30 -2.58 -30.96
CA ASP A 64 -2.46 -1.15 -30.68
C ASP A 64 -3.88 -0.58 -30.80
N ALA A 65 -4.87 -1.43 -31.09
CA ALA A 65 -6.26 -1.01 -31.12
C ALA A 65 -6.73 -0.53 -29.74
N LEU A 66 -7.43 0.60 -29.74
CA LEU A 66 -8.10 1.13 -28.56
C LEU A 66 -9.47 0.46 -28.42
N VAL A 67 -9.70 -0.19 -27.29
CA VAL A 67 -10.95 -0.93 -27.05
C VAL A 67 -11.81 -0.21 -26.01
N ARG A 68 -13.13 -0.18 -26.22
CA ARG A 68 -14.06 0.31 -25.20
C ARG A 68 -14.60 -0.88 -24.43
N ILE A 69 -14.39 -0.89 -23.12
CA ILE A 69 -14.81 -1.99 -22.25
C ILE A 69 -16.08 -1.59 -21.49
N SER A 70 -17.04 -2.50 -21.40
CA SER A 70 -18.25 -2.32 -20.62
C SER A 70 -18.61 -3.57 -19.81
N CYS A 71 -19.41 -3.37 -18.76
CA CYS A 71 -19.89 -4.44 -17.91
C CYS A 71 -20.89 -5.33 -18.67
N PRO A 72 -20.78 -6.67 -18.64
CA PRO A 72 -21.75 -7.57 -19.28
C PRO A 72 -23.13 -7.52 -18.61
N HIS A 73 -23.19 -7.14 -17.33
CA HIS A 73 -24.43 -7.17 -16.54
C HIS A 73 -25.27 -5.90 -16.66
N CYS A 74 -24.64 -4.73 -16.57
CA CYS A 74 -25.34 -3.43 -16.60
C CYS A 74 -25.02 -2.59 -17.83
N GLN A 75 -24.11 -3.05 -18.69
CA GLN A 75 -23.69 -2.38 -19.93
C GLN A 75 -23.01 -1.01 -19.72
N ALA A 76 -22.82 -0.58 -18.46
CA ALA A 76 -22.08 0.64 -18.14
C ALA A 76 -20.65 0.55 -18.66
N ALA A 77 -20.19 1.64 -19.29
CA ALA A 77 -18.82 1.78 -19.77
C ALA A 77 -17.86 1.82 -18.57
N LEU A 78 -16.84 0.96 -18.59
CA LEU A 78 -15.80 0.90 -17.57
C LEU A 78 -14.68 1.87 -17.94
N LYS A 79 -14.94 3.16 -17.74
CA LYS A 79 -14.01 4.25 -18.06
C LYS A 79 -13.53 4.94 -16.80
N SER A 80 -12.29 5.42 -16.82
CA SER A 80 -11.73 6.32 -15.80
C SER A 80 -11.12 7.56 -16.47
N SER A 81 -10.85 8.59 -15.67
CA SER A 81 -10.07 9.76 -16.08
C SER A 81 -8.57 9.47 -16.19
N ASN A 82 -8.11 8.34 -15.65
CA ASN A 82 -6.70 7.97 -15.65
C ASN A 82 -6.24 7.62 -17.07
N GLN A 83 -5.10 8.20 -17.47
CA GLN A 83 -4.44 7.89 -18.74
C GLN A 83 -3.23 6.99 -18.48
N CYS A 84 -2.95 6.10 -19.43
CA CYS A 84 -1.78 5.24 -19.38
C CYS A 84 -0.51 6.08 -19.60
N GLU A 85 0.36 6.14 -18.61
CA GLU A 85 1.65 6.85 -18.67
C GLU A 85 2.58 6.34 -19.79
N VAL A 86 2.36 5.11 -20.28
CA VAL A 86 3.20 4.48 -21.30
C VAL A 86 2.72 4.78 -22.72
N CYS A 87 1.40 4.88 -22.96
CA CYS A 87 0.85 4.98 -24.32
C CYS A 87 -0.30 5.98 -24.49
N GLY A 88 -0.62 6.75 -23.44
CA GLY A 88 -1.68 7.76 -23.41
C GLY A 88 -3.11 7.22 -23.47
N ALA A 89 -3.32 5.91 -23.60
CA ALA A 89 -4.66 5.35 -23.69
C ALA A 89 -5.42 5.41 -22.35
N PRO A 90 -6.75 5.59 -22.36
CA PRO A 90 -7.59 5.52 -21.16
C PRO A 90 -7.41 4.21 -20.37
N MET A 91 -7.42 4.31 -19.04
CA MET A 91 -7.39 3.15 -18.16
C MET A 91 -8.81 2.68 -17.83
N VAL A 92 -8.98 1.36 -17.73
CA VAL A 92 -10.24 0.69 -17.42
C VAL A 92 -10.22 0.24 -15.96
N PRO A 93 -11.08 0.79 -15.09
CA PRO A 93 -11.15 0.39 -13.69
C PRO A 93 -12.02 -0.85 -13.50
N LEU A 94 -11.49 -1.85 -12.79
CA LEU A 94 -12.24 -2.98 -12.26
C LEU A 94 -12.12 -2.97 -10.74
N MET A 95 -13.20 -3.25 -10.03
CA MET A 95 -13.18 -3.25 -8.57
C MET A 95 -12.72 -4.60 -8.07
N LEU A 96 -11.76 -4.66 -7.14
CA LEU A 96 -11.40 -5.91 -6.50
C LEU A 96 -12.51 -6.33 -5.53
N GLU A 97 -12.83 -7.62 -5.50
CA GLU A 97 -13.77 -8.17 -4.51
C GLU A 97 -13.29 -7.93 -3.08
N GLU A 98 -11.99 -7.82 -2.91
CA GLU A 98 -11.28 -7.68 -1.65
C GLU A 98 -11.10 -6.24 -1.19
N GLY A 99 -11.51 -5.26 -2.01
CA GLY A 99 -11.29 -3.84 -1.79
C GLY A 99 -10.22 -3.27 -2.70
N GLY A 100 -10.38 -2.00 -3.08
CA GLY A 100 -9.56 -1.34 -4.11
C GLY A 100 -10.03 -1.59 -5.54
N LYS A 101 -9.23 -1.11 -6.48
CA LYS A 101 -9.44 -1.13 -7.92
C LYS A 101 -8.17 -1.59 -8.61
N VAL A 102 -8.31 -2.39 -9.65
CA VAL A 102 -7.25 -2.63 -10.62
C VAL A 102 -7.55 -1.82 -11.87
N PHE A 103 -6.53 -1.13 -12.36
CA PHE A 103 -6.60 -0.37 -13.60
C PHE A 103 -5.81 -1.11 -14.68
N ILE A 104 -6.46 -1.40 -15.80
CA ILE A 104 -5.84 -2.02 -16.96
C ILE A 104 -5.87 -1.08 -18.16
N CYS A 105 -4.83 -1.09 -18.98
CA CYS A 105 -4.81 -0.26 -20.19
C CYS A 105 -5.83 -0.77 -21.22
N SER A 106 -6.59 0.16 -21.82
CA SER A 106 -7.54 -0.14 -22.90
C SER A 106 -6.89 -0.38 -24.28
N ARG A 107 -5.57 -0.25 -24.40
CA ARG A 107 -4.86 -0.47 -25.67
C ARG A 107 -4.36 -1.90 -25.76
N LYS A 108 -4.77 -2.62 -26.81
CA LYS A 108 -4.24 -3.96 -27.09
C LYS A 108 -2.73 -3.88 -27.31
N GLY A 109 -1.96 -4.66 -26.54
CA GLY A 109 -0.50 -4.68 -26.61
C GLY A 109 0.20 -3.89 -25.51
N CYS A 110 -0.48 -2.96 -24.85
CA CYS A 110 0.07 -2.27 -23.70
C CYS A 110 -0.08 -3.14 -22.44
N LYS A 111 1.04 -3.34 -21.73
CA LYS A 111 1.11 -4.16 -20.52
C LYS A 111 0.94 -3.35 -19.22
N LYS A 112 0.81 -2.02 -19.29
CA LYS A 112 0.66 -1.19 -18.09
C LYS A 112 -0.67 -1.50 -17.40
N HIS A 113 -0.57 -1.83 -16.12
CA HIS A 113 -1.67 -2.01 -15.20
C HIS A 113 -1.17 -1.66 -13.79
N PHE A 114 -2.07 -1.30 -12.89
CA PHE A 114 -1.73 -0.99 -11.50
C PHE A 114 -2.92 -1.22 -10.56
N LEU A 115 -2.64 -1.31 -9.27
CA LEU A 115 -3.64 -1.39 -8.20
C LEU A 115 -3.75 -0.02 -7.52
N GLU A 116 -4.98 0.35 -7.19
CA GLU A 116 -5.32 1.51 -6.38
C GLU A 116 -6.19 1.04 -5.23
N PHE A 117 -5.84 1.35 -4.00
CA PHE A 117 -6.65 1.02 -2.85
C PHE A 117 -7.18 2.33 -2.25
N GLU A 118 -8.50 2.42 -2.05
CA GLU A 118 -9.10 3.56 -1.32
C GLU A 118 -8.67 3.55 0.15
N ASP A 119 -8.37 2.36 0.68
CA ASP A 119 -7.91 2.14 2.03
C ASP A 119 -6.78 1.09 1.96
N LEU A 120 -5.55 1.59 1.86
CA LEU A 120 -4.34 0.77 1.82
C LEU A 120 -4.27 -0.18 3.02
N ASN A 121 -4.75 0.25 4.19
CA ASN A 121 -4.71 -0.54 5.42
C ASN A 121 -5.58 -1.79 5.28
N LYS A 122 -6.81 -1.68 4.73
CA LYS A 122 -7.65 -2.88 4.50
C LYS A 122 -7.04 -3.87 3.52
N ALA A 123 -6.41 -3.38 2.45
CA ALA A 123 -5.76 -4.22 1.46
C ALA A 123 -4.57 -4.98 2.05
N LEU A 124 -3.81 -4.30 2.90
CA LEU A 124 -2.62 -4.83 3.53
C LEU A 124 -2.97 -5.76 4.69
N THR A 125 -3.94 -5.41 5.54
CA THR A 125 -4.53 -6.34 6.54
C THR A 125 -4.98 -7.63 5.89
N LYS A 126 -5.68 -7.57 4.76
CA LYS A 126 -6.16 -8.78 4.08
C LYS A 126 -5.04 -9.58 3.42
N PHE A 127 -4.02 -8.92 2.88
CA PHE A 127 -2.80 -9.57 2.42
C PHE A 127 -2.09 -10.30 3.58
N TYR A 128 -1.97 -9.66 4.74
CA TYR A 128 -1.44 -10.29 5.94
C TYR A 128 -2.34 -11.42 6.44
N ASP A 129 -3.67 -11.27 6.48
CA ASP A 129 -4.60 -12.33 6.89
C ASP A 129 -4.52 -13.57 5.99
N THR A 130 -4.25 -13.37 4.69
CA THR A 130 -4.17 -14.45 3.70
C THR A 130 -2.83 -15.21 3.77
N TYR A 131 -1.76 -14.57 4.27
CA TYR A 131 -0.40 -15.12 4.28
C TYR A 131 0.25 -15.23 5.68
N ALA A 132 -0.44 -14.79 6.75
CA ALA A 132 0.02 -14.90 8.12
C ALA A 132 -0.43 -16.23 8.74
N LEU A 133 0.56 -16.90 9.29
CA LEU A 133 0.52 -18.10 10.11
C LEU A 133 -0.43 -17.88 11.30
N GLY A 134 -1.16 -18.94 11.67
CA GLY A 134 -2.24 -18.90 12.64
C GLY A 134 -1.92 -18.20 13.96
N GLY A 135 -2.86 -17.38 14.41
CA GLY A 135 -2.91 -16.74 15.73
C GLY A 135 -4.23 -15.99 15.88
N ASP A 136 -4.86 -16.14 17.03
CA ASP A 136 -6.29 -15.97 17.30
C ASP A 136 -6.90 -14.55 17.21
N ARG A 137 -8.24 -14.55 17.13
CA ARG A 137 -9.30 -13.49 17.12
C ARG A 137 -9.10 -12.33 18.13
N GLN A 138 -9.77 -11.15 18.15
CA GLN A 138 -11.01 -10.52 17.65
C GLN A 138 -10.88 -8.99 18.02
N GLN A 139 -11.54 -7.95 17.47
CA GLN A 139 -12.98 -7.68 17.37
C GLN A 139 -13.23 -6.31 16.66
N VAL A 140 -14.39 -6.19 16.00
CA VAL A 140 -14.98 -5.05 15.24
C VAL A 140 -15.59 -4.00 16.18
N LEU A 141 -15.80 -2.72 15.77
CA LEU A 141 -17.00 -1.88 16.08
C LEU A 141 -17.00 -0.49 15.34
N PRO A 142 -18.10 0.31 15.31
CA PRO A 142 -18.88 0.61 14.09
C PRO A 142 -18.90 2.08 13.64
N GLY A 143 -19.49 2.33 12.45
CA GLY A 143 -19.46 3.61 11.74
C GLY A 143 -20.26 4.79 12.32
N ARG A 144 -20.00 5.98 11.76
CA ARG A 144 -20.82 7.19 11.92
C ARG A 144 -21.05 7.88 10.57
N LYS A 145 -22.29 8.37 10.42
CA LYS A 145 -22.79 9.21 9.33
C LYS A 145 -22.18 10.63 9.44
N GLY A 146 -21.95 11.30 8.30
CA GLY A 146 -21.78 12.77 8.25
C GLY A 146 -23.09 13.51 8.61
N PRO A 147 -23.11 14.86 8.73
CA PRO A 147 -22.51 15.75 7.74
C PRO A 147 -21.86 17.08 8.24
N ALA A 148 -21.07 17.68 7.34
CA ALA A 148 -20.92 19.11 6.98
C ALA A 148 -20.07 20.12 7.80
N VAL A 149 -19.33 20.89 6.98
CA VAL A 149 -18.75 22.25 7.08
C VAL A 149 -17.41 22.42 7.82
N GLU A 150 -16.49 23.06 7.07
CA GLU A 150 -15.11 23.40 7.36
C GLU A 150 -14.96 24.50 8.43
N GLU A 151 -14.01 24.33 9.34
CA GLU A 151 -13.32 25.43 10.05
C GLU A 151 -11.80 25.31 9.83
N PRO A 152 -11.07 26.41 9.55
CA PRO A 152 -9.68 26.37 9.12
C PRO A 152 -8.70 26.41 10.30
N ASP A 153 -8.81 25.47 11.25
CA ASP A 153 -7.82 25.30 12.33
C ASP A 153 -7.82 23.88 12.95
N ALA A 154 -8.36 22.88 12.25
CA ALA A 154 -8.30 21.49 12.71
C ALA A 154 -6.91 20.91 12.44
N LYS A 155 -6.15 20.60 13.50
CA LYS A 155 -4.93 19.80 13.39
C LYS A 155 -5.24 18.46 12.73
N GLU A 156 -4.42 18.08 11.76
CA GLU A 156 -4.58 16.85 10.99
C GLU A 156 -4.23 15.64 11.86
N ILE A 157 -5.09 14.61 11.89
CA ILE A 157 -4.85 13.40 12.70
C ILE A 157 -4.33 12.28 11.82
N MET A 158 -3.12 11.80 12.10
CA MET A 158 -2.61 10.54 11.58
C MET A 158 -3.18 9.40 12.41
N ALA A 159 -4.16 8.70 11.83
CA ALA A 159 -4.82 7.57 12.47
C ALA A 159 -3.87 6.39 12.65
N SER A 160 -4.08 5.62 13.71
CA SER A 160 -3.40 4.35 13.94
C SER A 160 -3.60 3.40 12.76
N GLY A 161 -2.54 2.70 12.38
CA GLY A 161 -2.49 1.90 11.17
C GLY A 161 -2.20 2.70 9.89
N SER A 162 -2.07 4.03 9.91
CA SER A 162 -1.69 4.79 8.70
C SER A 162 -0.33 4.36 8.16
N PHE A 163 -0.23 4.17 6.83
CA PHE A 163 1.03 3.84 6.18
C PHE A 163 1.99 5.05 6.20
N LEU A 164 3.16 4.86 6.79
CA LEU A 164 4.21 5.86 6.94
C LEU A 164 5.14 5.79 5.73
N GLN A 165 4.83 6.58 4.71
CA GLN A 165 5.70 6.79 3.56
C GLN A 165 7.02 7.42 4.04
N SER A 166 8.05 6.59 4.25
CA SER A 166 9.25 6.97 4.98
C SER A 166 10.47 7.13 4.06
N TYR A 167 11.29 8.15 4.35
CA TYR A 167 12.45 8.54 3.58
C TYR A 167 13.64 8.85 4.49
N CYS A 168 14.84 8.63 3.95
CA CYS A 168 16.07 9.03 4.61
C CYS A 168 16.18 10.57 4.63
N PRO A 169 16.42 11.20 5.79
CA PRO A 169 16.60 12.65 5.85
C PRO A 169 17.86 13.14 5.12
N HIS A 170 18.85 12.27 4.90
CA HIS A 170 20.11 12.61 4.24
C HIS A 170 20.04 12.45 2.72
N CYS A 171 19.74 11.24 2.21
CA CYS A 171 19.78 10.96 0.78
C CYS A 171 18.41 11.00 0.08
N LYS A 172 17.32 11.24 0.83
CA LYS A 172 15.93 11.32 0.35
C LYS A 172 15.37 10.05 -0.31
N HIS A 173 16.16 8.97 -0.38
CA HIS A 173 15.66 7.68 -0.84
C HIS A 173 14.62 7.13 0.12
N THR A 174 13.64 6.41 -0.43
CA THR A 174 12.65 5.71 0.38
C THR A 174 13.34 4.69 1.28
N LEU A 175 12.90 4.60 2.53
CA LEU A 175 13.33 3.56 3.47
C LEU A 175 12.38 2.35 3.44
N ILE A 176 11.37 2.38 2.56
CA ILE A 176 10.44 1.27 2.35
C ILE A 176 11.03 0.32 1.31
N ASN A 177 11.19 -0.94 1.69
CA ASN A 177 11.57 -2.02 0.79
C ASN A 177 10.57 -3.17 0.86
N HIS A 178 10.11 -3.64 -0.30
CA HIS A 178 9.05 -4.65 -0.51
C HIS A 178 7.73 -4.31 0.19
N CYS A 179 7.66 -4.43 1.52
CA CYS A 179 6.52 -4.07 2.38
C CYS A 179 6.96 -3.65 3.81
N SER A 180 8.25 -3.34 4.03
CA SER A 180 8.82 -3.09 5.35
C SER A 180 9.68 -1.84 5.38
N LEU A 181 9.62 -1.11 6.50
CA LEU A 181 10.56 -0.04 6.79
C LEU A 181 11.91 -0.67 7.16
N THR A 182 12.94 -0.37 6.40
CA THR A 182 14.20 -1.11 6.43
C THR A 182 15.37 -0.21 6.85
N PHE A 183 16.18 -0.72 7.76
CA PHE A 183 17.37 -0.05 8.29
C PHE A 183 18.57 -1.00 8.34
N THR A 184 19.76 -0.44 8.25
CA THR A 184 20.97 -1.09 8.76
C THR A 184 21.01 -0.84 10.26
N VAL A 185 21.08 -1.89 11.07
CA VAL A 185 21.15 -1.81 12.53
C VAL A 185 22.54 -2.23 13.00
N VAL A 186 23.09 -1.47 13.95
CA VAL A 186 24.36 -1.80 14.61
C VAL A 186 24.04 -2.18 16.06
N GLY A 187 24.24 -3.44 16.40
CA GLY A 187 24.03 -3.96 17.75
C GLY A 187 25.09 -3.46 18.73
N ARG A 188 24.95 -3.85 20.00
CA ARG A 188 25.78 -3.33 21.09
C ARG A 188 27.24 -3.77 20.96
N GLY A 189 27.48 -4.99 20.49
CA GLY A 189 28.81 -5.53 20.24
C GLY A 189 29.48 -4.96 18.98
N GLY A 190 28.75 -4.18 18.17
CA GLY A 190 29.21 -3.64 16.90
C GLY A 190 28.90 -4.52 15.70
N GLU A 191 28.24 -5.67 15.91
CA GLU A 191 27.66 -6.47 14.84
C GLU A 191 26.64 -5.65 14.04
N GLU A 192 26.69 -5.78 12.72
CA GLU A 192 25.80 -5.09 11.80
C GLU A 192 24.81 -6.07 11.18
N GLY A 193 23.58 -5.59 10.95
CA GLY A 193 22.52 -6.38 10.34
C GLY A 193 21.45 -5.52 9.71
N MET A 194 20.39 -6.18 9.23
CA MET A 194 19.20 -5.54 8.71
C MET A 194 18.09 -5.59 9.76
N LEU A 195 17.46 -4.45 10.01
CA LEU A 195 16.26 -4.32 10.83
C LEU A 195 15.07 -3.97 9.93
N LEU A 196 14.04 -4.81 10.00
CA LEU A 196 12.78 -4.62 9.30
C LEU A 196 11.71 -4.27 10.34
N LEU A 197 11.10 -3.11 10.18
CA LEU A 197 9.96 -2.66 10.98
C LEU A 197 8.70 -2.61 10.11
N SER A 198 7.55 -2.70 10.75
CA SER A 198 6.28 -2.30 10.14
C SER A 198 6.35 -0.85 9.65
N PRO A 199 5.84 -0.54 8.45
CA PRO A 199 5.69 0.83 7.98
C PRO A 199 4.37 1.48 8.43
N TYR A 200 3.56 0.86 9.28
CA TYR A 200 2.28 1.42 9.74
C TYR A 200 2.39 2.02 11.14
N LEU A 201 1.76 3.17 11.33
CA LEU A 201 1.64 3.82 12.64
C LEU A 201 1.01 2.88 13.66
N ASN A 202 1.58 2.81 14.87
CA ASN A 202 1.10 1.94 15.96
C ASN A 202 1.07 0.43 15.69
N VAL A 203 1.78 -0.03 14.65
CA VAL A 203 2.03 -1.45 14.40
C VAL A 203 3.50 -1.73 14.66
N PHE A 204 3.81 -2.47 15.73
CA PHE A 204 5.19 -2.62 16.23
C PHE A 204 5.86 -3.94 15.83
N THR A 205 5.35 -4.61 14.79
CA THR A 205 5.98 -5.83 14.26
C THR A 205 7.37 -5.51 13.71
N ASN A 206 8.32 -6.39 14.00
CA ASN A 206 9.71 -6.19 13.61
C ASN A 206 10.46 -7.52 13.52
N SER A 207 11.51 -7.54 12.69
CA SER A 207 12.44 -8.64 12.52
C SER A 207 13.85 -8.10 12.29
N SER A 208 14.87 -8.85 12.68
CA SER A 208 16.28 -8.44 12.58
C SER A 208 17.15 -9.64 12.18
N THR A 209 18.19 -9.39 11.39
CA THR A 209 19.19 -10.43 11.05
C THR A 209 20.26 -10.62 12.13
N ILE A 210 20.33 -9.70 13.10
CA ILE A 210 21.13 -9.84 14.32
C ILE A 210 20.22 -9.99 15.54
N GLU A 211 20.71 -10.66 16.57
CA GLU A 211 20.01 -10.75 17.84
C GLU A 211 20.05 -9.40 18.56
N ILE A 212 18.88 -8.88 18.93
CA ILE A 212 18.75 -7.64 19.71
C ILE A 212 17.96 -8.00 20.97
N PRO A 213 18.62 -8.13 22.13
CA PRO A 213 17.95 -8.51 23.36
C PRO A 213 16.83 -7.54 23.75
N HIS A 214 15.75 -8.07 24.30
CA HIS A 214 14.63 -7.22 24.74
C HIS A 214 15.08 -6.24 25.83
N GLY A 215 14.71 -4.97 25.67
CA GLY A 215 15.08 -3.91 26.59
C GLY A 215 16.46 -3.32 26.36
N GLU A 216 17.27 -3.83 25.43
CA GLU A 216 18.54 -3.21 25.04
C GLU A 216 18.36 -2.14 23.96
N GLU A 217 19.23 -1.14 23.99
CA GLU A 217 19.32 -0.09 23.00
C GLU A 217 20.38 -0.45 21.95
N VAL A 218 20.01 -0.36 20.67
CA VAL A 218 20.97 -0.56 19.58
C VAL A 218 21.98 0.58 19.54
N ARG A 219 23.20 0.30 19.08
CA ARG A 219 24.27 1.30 19.04
C ARG A 219 23.97 2.40 18.03
N ASP A 220 23.50 2.02 16.86
CA ASP A 220 23.20 2.91 15.74
C ASP A 220 22.09 2.32 14.85
N LEU A 221 21.44 3.22 14.12
CA LEU A 221 20.47 2.91 13.08
C LEU A 221 20.86 3.72 11.86
N ARG A 222 21.20 3.08 10.74
CA ARG A 222 21.69 3.74 9.53
C ARG A 222 20.77 3.51 8.34
N CYS A 223 20.85 4.42 7.38
CA CYS A 223 20.16 4.27 6.11
C CYS A 223 20.82 3.18 5.25
N PRO A 224 20.07 2.20 4.71
CA PRO A 224 20.65 1.14 3.87
C PRO A 224 21.14 1.65 2.50
N HIS A 225 20.80 2.87 2.11
CA HIS A 225 21.18 3.45 0.80
C HIS A 225 22.43 4.32 0.85
N CYS A 226 22.63 5.07 1.95
CA CYS A 226 23.74 6.03 2.06
C CYS A 226 24.60 5.82 3.30
N ASP A 227 24.29 4.82 4.12
CA ASP A 227 24.96 4.45 5.36
C ASP A 227 25.08 5.57 6.41
N HIS A 228 24.39 6.69 6.22
CA HIS A 228 24.36 7.75 7.21
C HIS A 228 23.56 7.30 8.45
N SER A 229 24.12 7.58 9.63
CA SER A 229 23.43 7.43 10.91
C SER A 229 22.19 8.31 10.97
N LEU A 230 21.09 7.69 11.38
CA LEU A 230 19.79 8.32 11.56
C LEU A 230 19.59 8.79 13.00
N LEU A 231 20.59 8.67 13.88
CA LEU A 231 20.51 9.11 15.26
C LEU A 231 20.17 10.60 15.36
N GLU A 232 19.20 10.91 16.22
CA GLU A 232 18.96 12.27 16.67
C GLU A 232 19.79 12.54 17.93
N LYS A 233 20.57 13.63 17.92
CA LYS A 233 21.52 13.96 18.99
C LYS A 233 20.87 14.80 20.09
N LEU A 234 19.83 15.55 19.76
CA LEU A 234 19.25 16.56 20.66
C LEU A 234 18.02 16.06 21.44
N LYS A 235 17.35 15.00 20.99
CA LYS A 235 16.13 14.49 21.59
C LYS A 235 16.31 13.02 22.01
N LYS A 236 15.59 12.62 23.06
CA LYS A 236 15.53 11.24 23.56
C LYS A 236 14.09 10.75 23.55
N CYS A 237 13.91 9.45 23.78
CA CYS A 237 12.61 8.82 23.89
C CYS A 237 11.93 9.29 25.18
N ASP A 238 10.75 9.89 25.07
CA ASP A 238 10.02 10.42 26.24
C ASP A 238 9.48 9.31 27.15
N ARG A 239 9.40 8.06 26.66
CA ARG A 239 8.91 6.92 27.44
C ARG A 239 10.00 6.17 28.21
N CYS A 240 11.18 5.97 27.63
CA CYS A 240 12.20 5.10 28.22
C CYS A 240 13.59 5.75 28.34
N GLY A 241 13.76 7.01 27.89
CA GLY A 241 15.00 7.76 27.97
C GLY A 241 16.10 7.33 26.98
N SER A 242 15.83 6.33 26.14
CA SER A 242 16.78 5.87 25.12
C SER A 242 16.98 6.88 23.99
N ARG A 243 18.07 6.71 23.25
CA ARG A 243 18.31 7.43 21.99
C ARG A 243 17.22 7.12 20.98
N ILE A 244 17.04 8.03 20.03
CA ILE A 244 16.02 7.94 18.98
C ILE A 244 16.66 8.13 17.60
N ALA A 245 16.05 7.54 16.59
CA ALA A 245 16.36 7.80 15.20
C ALA A 245 15.33 8.75 14.60
N LYS A 246 15.75 9.56 13.64
CA LYS A 246 14.87 10.41 12.84
C LYS A 246 14.74 9.90 11.42
N VAL A 247 13.52 9.92 10.92
CA VAL A 247 13.18 9.67 9.52
C VAL A 247 12.24 10.75 9.03
N THR A 248 12.18 10.94 7.72
CA THR A 248 11.20 11.84 7.11
C THR A 248 9.98 11.03 6.72
N VAL A 249 8.79 11.41 7.18
CA VAL A 249 7.52 10.74 6.84
C VAL A 249 6.66 11.68 6.01
N GLY A 250 6.05 11.16 4.95
CA GLY A 250 5.00 11.86 4.22
C GLY A 250 3.68 11.78 4.98
N ALA A 251 3.11 12.95 5.28
CA ALA A 251 1.77 13.11 5.83
C ALA A 251 0.97 14.03 4.90
N MET A 252 0.05 13.43 4.13
CA MET A 252 -0.72 14.07 3.05
C MET A 252 0.13 14.91 2.09
N HIS A 253 0.10 16.25 2.23
CA HIS A 253 0.81 17.19 1.35
C HIS A 253 2.13 17.70 1.94
N LYS A 254 2.59 17.14 3.07
CA LYS A 254 3.76 17.61 3.81
C LYS A 254 4.73 16.48 4.15
N LEU A 255 5.97 16.85 4.39
CA LEU A 255 7.00 15.97 4.93
C LEU A 255 7.27 16.40 6.36
N ILE A 256 7.14 15.47 7.30
CA ILE A 256 7.38 15.69 8.73
C ILE A 256 8.59 14.92 9.22
N THR A 257 9.13 15.36 10.35
CA THR A 257 10.18 14.64 11.05
C THR A 257 9.56 13.69 12.05
N PHE A 258 9.79 12.40 11.86
CA PHE A 258 9.26 11.32 12.70
C PHE A 258 10.40 10.62 13.45
N PHE A 259 10.16 10.31 14.71
CA PHE A 259 11.14 9.73 15.62
C PHE A 259 10.77 8.31 16.02
N ILE A 260 11.77 7.44 16.11
CA ILE A 260 11.63 6.03 16.49
C ILE A 260 12.62 5.73 17.63
N CYS A 261 12.16 5.07 18.69
CA CYS A 261 13.03 4.66 19.79
C CYS A 261 14.01 3.54 19.38
N LEU A 262 15.28 3.62 19.83
CA LEU A 262 16.30 2.59 19.56
C LEU A 262 16.25 1.41 20.54
N ARG A 263 15.42 1.47 21.58
CA ARG A 263 15.31 0.41 22.58
C ARG A 263 14.35 -0.67 22.12
N LYS A 264 14.85 -1.89 21.98
CA LYS A 264 14.04 -3.07 21.66
C LYS A 264 12.94 -3.25 22.70
N GLY A 265 11.69 -3.36 22.24
CA GLY A 265 10.50 -3.49 23.10
C GLY A 265 9.86 -2.16 23.49
N CYS A 266 10.47 -1.02 23.16
CA CYS A 266 9.82 0.27 23.31
C CYS A 266 8.93 0.57 22.10
N THR A 267 7.66 0.90 22.34
CA THR A 267 6.70 1.24 21.28
C THR A 267 6.52 2.75 21.11
N TRP A 268 7.40 3.55 21.72
CA TRP A 268 7.35 5.00 21.61
C TRP A 268 7.87 5.45 20.24
N HIS A 269 7.14 6.41 19.68
CA HIS A 269 7.48 7.18 18.50
C HIS A 269 6.94 8.60 18.71
N GLY A 270 7.40 9.56 17.93
CA GLY A 270 6.94 10.94 18.06
C GLY A 270 7.25 11.77 16.83
N ILE A 271 6.79 13.02 16.82
CA ILE A 271 7.06 13.98 15.74
C ILE A 271 7.81 15.20 16.28
N SER A 272 8.33 16.05 15.39
CA SER A 272 8.98 17.29 15.82
C SER A 272 7.98 18.29 16.41
N GLY A 273 8.43 19.13 17.33
CA GLY A 273 7.56 20.16 17.93
C GLY A 273 7.09 21.23 16.95
N GLU A 274 7.72 21.35 15.78
CA GLU A 274 7.21 22.18 14.68
C GLU A 274 6.03 21.50 13.98
N ASP A 275 6.11 20.17 13.82
CA ASP A 275 5.10 19.35 13.16
C ASP A 275 3.86 19.14 14.06
N THR A 276 4.01 19.07 15.40
CA THR A 276 2.88 18.93 16.36
C THR A 276 1.88 20.09 16.32
N LYS A 277 2.27 21.23 15.74
CA LYS A 277 1.37 22.37 15.52
C LYS A 277 0.32 22.07 14.46
N MET A 278 0.63 21.19 13.51
CA MET A 278 -0.21 20.92 12.34
C MET A 278 -0.71 19.48 12.30
N ILE A 279 0.04 18.54 12.88
CA ILE A 279 -0.24 17.11 12.83
C ILE A 279 -0.31 16.54 14.24
N MET A 280 -1.25 15.63 14.45
CA MET A 280 -1.44 14.87 15.68
C MET A 280 -1.42 13.38 15.37
N LEU A 281 -0.82 12.58 16.25
CA LEU A 281 -0.88 11.12 16.15
C LEU A 281 -1.99 10.61 17.08
N GLU A 282 -2.87 9.74 16.59
CA GLU A 282 -4.09 9.31 17.29
C GLU A 282 -3.81 8.69 18.68
N ASP A 283 -2.73 7.92 18.83
CA ASP A 283 -2.35 7.29 20.12
C ASP A 283 -1.10 7.92 20.76
N SER A 284 -0.76 9.17 20.42
CA SER A 284 0.36 9.84 21.08
C SER A 284 0.06 10.03 22.56
N GLN A 285 0.93 9.48 23.43
CA GLN A 285 1.00 9.84 24.85
C GLN A 285 1.60 11.24 25.03
N GLU A 286 1.22 12.21 24.19
CA GLU A 286 1.66 13.61 24.29
C GLU A 286 0.79 14.42 25.28
N TRP A 287 0.28 13.77 26.34
CA TRP A 287 -0.47 14.39 27.43
C TRP A 287 0.07 13.99 28.80
#